data_AF-A0A5C9ATS1-F1
#
_entry.id   AF-A0A5C9ATS1-F1
#
_cell.length_a   1.000
_cell.length_b   1.000
_cell.length_c   1.000
_cell.angle_alpha   90.00
_cell.angle_beta   90.00
_cell.angle_gamma   90.00
#
_symmetry.space_group_name_H-M   'P 1'
#
loop_
_entity.id
_entity.type
_entity.pdbx_description
1 polymer ?
#
loop_
_entity_poly.entity_id
_entity_poly.type
_entity_poly.pdbx_seq_one_letter_code
_entity_poly.pdbx_strand_id
1 'polypeptide(L)'
;MARLAAFDMDGTLLMPDHHLGEKTLSTLARLRERDITLTFATGRHALEMQHILGALSLDAYLITGNGTRVHSLEGELLHRDDLPADVAELVLYQQWDTRASMHIFNDDGWFTGKEIPALLQAFVYSGFRYQIIDVKKMPLGSVTKICFCGDHDDLTRLQIQLYEALGERAHLCFSATDCLEVLPV
;
A
#
# COMPACT_ATOMS: atom_id res chain seq x y z
N MET A 1 2.75 -13.54 -28.17
CA MET A 1 3.62 -12.40 -27.78
C MET A 1 3.01 -11.75 -26.56
N ALA A 2 3.80 -11.32 -25.57
CA ALA A 2 3.27 -10.60 -24.41
C ALA A 2 2.80 -9.20 -24.81
N ARG A 3 1.69 -8.73 -24.26
CA ARG A 3 1.11 -7.39 -24.51
C ARG A 3 1.12 -6.49 -23.28
N LEU A 4 1.30 -7.10 -22.10
CA LEU A 4 1.33 -6.44 -20.80
C LEU A 4 2.51 -7.00 -20.02
N ALA A 5 3.25 -6.12 -19.34
CA ALA A 5 4.23 -6.48 -18.33
C ALA A 5 3.84 -5.81 -17.01
N ALA A 6 3.50 -6.64 -16.02
CA ALA A 6 3.16 -6.22 -14.68
C ALA A 6 4.35 -6.50 -13.76
N PHE A 7 4.75 -5.50 -12.97
CA PHE A 7 5.89 -5.62 -12.09
C PHE A 7 5.53 -5.19 -10.68
N ASP A 8 5.97 -6.00 -9.71
CA ASP A 8 6.09 -5.54 -8.34
C ASP A 8 7.25 -4.53 -8.19
N MET A 9 7.19 -3.72 -7.14
CA MET A 9 8.14 -2.65 -6.86
C MET A 9 9.21 -3.08 -5.85
N ASP A 10 8.84 -3.19 -4.58
CA ASP A 10 9.77 -3.44 -3.47
C ASP A 10 10.29 -4.87 -3.49
N GLY A 11 11.63 -5.04 -3.50
CA GLY A 11 12.24 -6.36 -3.61
C GLY A 11 12.20 -6.99 -5.02
N THR A 12 11.59 -6.30 -5.99
CA THR A 12 11.49 -6.76 -7.39
C THR A 12 12.15 -5.78 -8.37
N LEU A 13 11.54 -4.61 -8.63
CA LEU A 13 12.09 -3.61 -9.54
C LEU A 13 13.05 -2.65 -8.84
N LEU A 14 12.71 -2.27 -7.61
CA LEU A 14 13.52 -1.37 -6.80
C LEU A 14 14.74 -2.13 -6.26
N MET A 15 15.89 -1.49 -6.33
CA MET A 15 17.10 -1.94 -5.67
C MET A 15 16.94 -1.83 -4.13
N PRO A 16 17.84 -2.44 -3.32
CA PRO A 16 17.75 -2.38 -1.86
C PRO A 16 17.77 -0.97 -1.25
N ASP A 17 18.23 0.03 -2.00
CA ASP A 17 18.18 1.45 -1.63
C ASP A 17 16.88 2.15 -2.06
N HIS A 18 15.88 1.38 -2.52
CA HIS A 18 14.59 1.81 -3.05
C HIS A 18 14.66 2.68 -4.32
N HIS A 19 15.74 2.58 -5.10
CA HIS A 19 15.88 3.26 -6.40
C HIS A 19 15.69 2.31 -7.59
N LEU A 20 15.27 2.86 -8.74
CA LEU A 20 15.38 2.15 -10.01
C LEU A 20 16.78 2.38 -10.61
N GLY A 21 17.49 1.28 -10.90
CA GLY A 21 18.76 1.36 -11.62
C GLY A 21 18.58 1.72 -13.09
N GLU A 22 19.61 2.31 -13.70
CA GLU A 22 19.61 2.71 -15.13
C GLU A 22 19.28 1.54 -16.08
N LYS A 23 19.74 0.34 -15.75
CA LYS A 23 19.43 -0.87 -16.51
C LYS A 23 17.93 -1.21 -16.47
N THR A 24 17.28 -1.01 -15.33
CA THR A 24 15.84 -1.24 -15.19
C THR A 24 15.07 -0.21 -16.02
N LEU A 25 15.41 1.07 -15.88
CA LEU A 25 14.79 2.16 -16.64
C LEU A 25 14.92 1.97 -18.16
N SER A 26 16.13 1.69 -18.65
CA SER A 26 16.36 1.42 -20.08
C SER A 26 15.62 0.17 -20.58
N THR A 27 15.43 -0.84 -19.72
CA THR A 27 14.65 -2.03 -20.08
C THR A 27 13.16 -1.71 -20.16
N LEU A 28 12.61 -0.96 -19.22
CA LEU A 28 11.21 -0.53 -19.24
C LEU A 28 10.91 0.34 -20.48
N ALA A 29 11.81 1.26 -20.85
CA ALA A 29 11.70 2.04 -22.07
C ALA A 29 11.63 1.16 -23.32
N ARG A 30 12.52 0.16 -23.44
CA ARG A 30 12.55 -0.78 -24.57
C ARG A 30 11.32 -1.69 -24.65
N LEU A 31 10.65 -1.97 -23.53
CA LEU A 31 9.38 -2.69 -23.55
C LEU A 31 8.28 -1.81 -24.15
N ARG A 32 8.23 -0.53 -23.79
CA ARG A 32 7.27 0.43 -24.37
C ARG A 32 7.49 0.66 -25.86
N GLU A 33 8.73 0.76 -26.31
CA GLU A 33 9.08 0.85 -27.74
C GLU A 33 8.59 -0.35 -28.58
N ARG A 34 8.23 -1.46 -27.91
CA ARG A 34 7.68 -2.67 -28.53
C ARG A 34 6.18 -2.80 -28.33
N ASP A 35 5.48 -1.71 -28.03
CA ASP A 35 4.04 -1.66 -27.77
C ASP A 35 3.58 -2.59 -26.63
N ILE A 36 4.45 -2.83 -25.64
CA ILE A 36 4.10 -3.56 -24.43
C ILE A 36 3.62 -2.55 -23.39
N THR A 37 2.37 -2.72 -22.93
CA THR A 37 1.82 -1.93 -21.83
C THR A 37 2.55 -2.27 -20.54
N LEU A 38 2.95 -1.23 -19.79
CA LEU A 38 3.55 -1.39 -18.46
C LEU A 38 2.51 -1.15 -17.38
N THR A 39 2.57 -1.95 -16.31
CA THR A 39 1.88 -1.66 -15.06
C THR A 39 2.74 -1.99 -13.85
N PHE A 40 2.64 -1.17 -12.80
CA PHE A 40 3.27 -1.42 -11.51
C PHE A 40 2.21 -1.85 -10.50
N ALA A 41 2.42 -2.98 -9.84
CA ALA A 41 1.55 -3.54 -8.83
C ALA A 41 2.23 -3.52 -7.47
N THR A 42 1.75 -2.73 -6.52
CA THR A 42 2.45 -2.47 -5.26
C THR A 42 1.50 -2.26 -4.08
N GLY A 43 2.00 -2.57 -2.88
CA GLY A 43 1.35 -2.19 -1.62
C GLY A 43 1.43 -0.69 -1.31
N ARG A 44 2.30 0.06 -2.00
CA ARG A 44 2.48 1.51 -1.82
C ARG A 44 1.24 2.31 -2.19
N HIS A 45 1.16 3.51 -1.63
CA HIS A 45 0.04 4.42 -1.85
C HIS A 45 0.10 5.08 -3.24
N ALA A 46 -1.05 5.42 -3.83
CA ALA A 46 -1.11 6.06 -5.15
C ALA A 46 -0.38 7.40 -5.19
N LEU A 47 -0.57 8.26 -4.17
CA LEU A 47 0.13 9.55 -4.06
C LEU A 47 1.66 9.39 -4.01
N GLU A 48 2.13 8.31 -3.39
CA GLU A 48 3.54 8.00 -3.33
C GLU A 48 4.08 7.60 -4.71
N MET A 49 3.36 6.69 -5.37
CA MET A 49 3.74 6.19 -6.69
C MET A 49 3.71 7.26 -7.77
N GLN A 50 2.75 8.19 -7.70
CA GLN A 50 2.70 9.35 -8.60
C GLN A 50 3.94 10.24 -8.47
N HIS A 51 4.46 10.44 -7.25
CA HIS A 51 5.70 11.18 -7.04
C HIS A 51 6.90 10.45 -7.68
N ILE A 52 7.00 9.14 -7.46
CA ILE A 52 8.08 8.30 -8.02
C ILE A 52 8.05 8.31 -9.55
N LEU A 53 6.88 8.08 -10.17
CA LEU A 53 6.76 8.07 -11.63
C LEU A 53 7.03 9.43 -12.27
N GLY A 54 6.57 10.52 -11.63
CA GLY A 54 6.85 11.88 -12.09
C GLY A 54 8.35 12.19 -12.11
N ALA A 55 9.10 11.77 -11.08
CA ALA A 55 10.55 11.96 -11.02
C ALA A 55 11.30 11.16 -12.11
N LEU A 56 10.72 10.05 -12.57
CA LEU A 56 11.34 9.13 -13.53
C LEU A 56 10.87 9.31 -14.96
N SER A 57 9.91 10.22 -15.21
CA SER A 57 9.29 10.44 -16.53
C SER A 57 8.79 9.14 -17.17
N LEU A 58 8.11 8.30 -16.37
CA LEU A 58 7.68 6.97 -16.75
C LEU A 58 6.16 6.84 -16.66
N ASP A 59 5.48 6.63 -17.81
CA ASP A 59 4.05 6.33 -17.79
C ASP A 59 3.81 4.82 -17.69
N ALA A 60 2.99 4.42 -16.73
CA ALA A 60 2.53 3.06 -16.52
C ALA A 60 1.18 3.09 -15.81
N TYR A 61 0.35 2.06 -16.03
CA TYR A 61 -0.83 1.86 -15.21
C TYR A 61 -0.39 1.54 -13.78
N LEU A 62 -1.10 2.05 -12.79
CA LEU A 62 -0.78 1.81 -11.38
C LEU A 62 -1.83 0.90 -10.75
N ILE A 63 -1.39 -0.18 -10.14
CA ILE A 63 -2.16 -1.00 -9.21
C ILE A 63 -1.53 -0.78 -7.84
N THR A 64 -2.23 -0.06 -6.95
CA THR A 64 -1.68 0.45 -5.69
C THR A 64 -2.49 -0.01 -4.49
N GLY A 65 -1.92 0.12 -3.29
CA GLY A 65 -2.57 -0.32 -2.05
C GLY A 65 -2.97 -1.79 -2.09
N ASN A 66 -2.12 -2.64 -2.67
CA ASN A 66 -2.38 -4.08 -2.86
C ASN A 66 -3.66 -4.39 -3.65
N GLY A 67 -3.98 -3.56 -4.65
CA GLY A 67 -5.10 -3.77 -5.57
C GLY A 67 -6.33 -2.92 -5.28
N THR A 68 -6.38 -2.25 -4.12
CA THR A 68 -7.49 -1.35 -3.73
C THR A 68 -7.71 -0.19 -4.70
N ARG A 69 -6.68 0.17 -5.48
CA ARG A 69 -6.74 1.26 -6.47
C ARG A 69 -6.07 0.85 -7.77
N VAL A 70 -6.74 1.15 -8.89
CA VAL A 70 -6.13 1.08 -10.23
C VAL A 70 -6.24 2.43 -10.92
N HIS A 71 -5.13 2.97 -11.42
CA HIS A 71 -5.09 4.22 -12.17
C HIS A 71 -4.59 4.03 -13.60
N SER A 72 -5.09 4.85 -14.52
CA SER A 72 -4.64 4.94 -15.92
C SER A 72 -3.25 5.58 -16.05
N LEU A 73 -2.74 5.65 -17.28
CA LEU A 73 -1.49 6.36 -17.61
C LEU A 73 -1.58 7.86 -17.31
N GLU A 74 -2.77 8.43 -17.48
CA GLU A 74 -3.10 9.83 -17.23
C GLU A 74 -3.41 10.11 -15.75
N GLY A 75 -3.40 9.08 -14.90
CA GLY A 75 -3.71 9.17 -13.48
C GLY A 75 -5.21 9.12 -13.17
N GLU A 76 -6.07 8.77 -14.12
CA GLU A 76 -7.51 8.61 -13.87
C GLU A 76 -7.77 7.36 -13.02
N LEU A 77 -8.64 7.46 -12.01
CA LEU A 77 -9.03 6.31 -11.19
C LEU A 77 -9.97 5.38 -11.97
N LEU A 78 -9.49 4.20 -12.32
CA LEU A 78 -10.22 3.19 -13.08
C LEU A 78 -10.93 2.17 -12.18
N HIS A 79 -10.37 1.89 -11.00
CA HIS A 79 -10.94 0.95 -10.04
C HIS A 79 -10.69 1.41 -8.61
N ARG A 80 -11.70 1.19 -7.77
CA ARG A 80 -11.72 1.47 -6.34
C ARG A 80 -12.31 0.26 -5.65
N ASP A 81 -11.61 -0.19 -4.61
CA ASP A 81 -12.12 -1.13 -3.64
C ASP A 81 -11.72 -0.68 -2.24
N ASP A 82 -12.72 -0.43 -1.40
CA ASP A 82 -12.58 0.13 -0.06
C ASP A 82 -13.02 -0.91 0.96
N LEU A 83 -12.45 -0.88 2.16
CA LEU A 83 -12.89 -1.76 3.24
C LEU A 83 -14.38 -1.50 3.54
N PRO A 84 -15.20 -2.56 3.73
CA PRO A 84 -16.55 -2.41 4.23
C PRO A 84 -16.55 -1.60 5.53
N ALA A 85 -17.48 -0.65 5.66
CA ALA A 85 -17.47 0.28 6.78
C ALA A 85 -17.60 -0.44 8.14
N ASP A 86 -18.32 -1.56 8.21
CA ASP A 86 -18.45 -2.39 9.41
C ASP A 86 -17.13 -3.12 9.77
N VAL A 87 -16.35 -3.52 8.76
CA VAL A 87 -15.02 -4.11 8.95
C VAL A 87 -14.05 -3.05 9.44
N ALA A 88 -14.02 -1.87 8.80
CA ALA A 88 -13.20 -0.76 9.24
C ALA A 88 -13.56 -0.32 10.67
N GLU A 89 -14.86 -0.24 11.00
CA GLU A 89 -15.34 0.07 12.35
C GLU A 89 -14.81 -0.95 13.37
N LEU A 90 -14.99 -2.24 13.08
CA LEU A 90 -14.55 -3.29 13.98
C LEU A 90 -13.05 -3.20 14.26
N VAL A 91 -12.21 -3.01 13.23
CA VAL A 91 -10.76 -2.90 13.39
C VAL A 91 -10.34 -1.64 14.15
N LEU A 92 -10.98 -0.49 13.91
CA LEU A 92 -10.63 0.79 14.55
C LEU A 92 -11.07 0.89 16.01
N TYR A 93 -12.20 0.27 16.36
CA TYR A 93 -12.81 0.45 17.68
C TYR A 93 -12.53 -0.69 18.65
N GLN A 94 -12.30 -1.91 18.16
CA GLN A 94 -11.92 -3.05 19.00
C GLN A 94 -10.56 -2.81 19.66
N GLN A 95 -10.41 -3.34 20.88
CA GLN A 95 -9.11 -3.43 21.53
C GLN A 95 -8.43 -4.72 21.10
N TRP A 96 -7.25 -4.57 20.51
CA TRP A 96 -6.40 -5.69 20.08
C TRP A 96 -5.27 -5.88 21.09
N ASP A 97 -4.96 -7.12 21.43
CA ASP A 97 -3.78 -7.44 22.26
C ASP A 97 -2.54 -7.43 21.37
N THR A 98 -1.97 -6.25 21.15
CA THR A 98 -0.77 -6.02 20.34
C THR A 98 -0.07 -4.73 20.76
N ARG A 99 1.25 -4.66 20.52
CA ARG A 99 2.06 -3.45 20.65
C ARG A 99 2.24 -2.71 19.32
N ALA A 100 1.81 -3.31 18.21
CA ALA A 100 1.94 -2.74 16.88
C ALA A 100 1.26 -1.37 16.76
N SER A 101 1.80 -0.50 15.92
CA SER A 101 1.13 0.74 15.55
C SER A 101 0.09 0.46 14.48
N MET A 102 -1.09 1.07 14.62
CA MET A 102 -2.15 1.02 13.61
C MET A 102 -1.99 2.20 12.64
N HIS A 103 -2.10 1.90 11.35
CA HIS A 103 -1.98 2.85 10.26
C HIS A 103 -3.16 2.68 9.32
N ILE A 104 -3.79 3.78 8.95
CA ILE A 104 -4.97 3.81 8.11
C ILE A 104 -4.62 4.52 6.82
N PHE A 105 -5.09 3.99 5.70
CA PHE A 105 -4.94 4.60 4.39
C PHE A 105 -6.31 4.91 3.81
N ASN A 106 -6.43 6.07 3.17
CA ASN A 106 -7.53 6.44 2.29
C ASN A 106 -6.95 7.22 1.10
N ASP A 107 -7.78 7.73 0.19
CA ASP A 107 -7.29 8.48 -0.98
C ASP A 107 -6.49 9.76 -0.64
N ASP A 108 -6.73 10.34 0.54
CA ASP A 108 -6.04 11.53 1.05
C ASP A 108 -4.68 11.21 1.69
N GLY A 109 -4.36 9.93 1.85
CA GLY A 109 -3.03 9.45 2.23
C GLY A 109 -3.00 8.53 3.44
N TRP A 110 -2.05 8.79 4.34
CA TRP A 110 -1.66 7.90 5.43
C TRP A 110 -1.89 8.54 6.78
N PHE A 111 -2.51 7.81 7.71
CA PHE A 111 -2.95 8.31 9.01
C PHE A 111 -2.57 7.35 10.14
N THR A 112 -2.26 7.89 11.32
CA THR A 112 -2.01 7.09 12.52
C THR A 112 -2.29 7.89 13.79
N GLY A 113 -2.44 7.20 14.92
CA GLY A 113 -2.75 7.82 16.22
C GLY A 113 -1.54 8.26 17.03
N LYS A 114 -0.32 7.87 16.65
CA LYS A 114 0.91 8.17 17.39
C LYS A 114 2.09 8.38 16.45
N GLU A 115 3.08 9.16 16.86
CA GLU A 115 4.31 9.36 16.10
C GLU A 115 5.16 8.07 16.11
N ILE A 116 5.58 7.61 14.93
CA ILE A 116 6.55 6.51 14.77
C ILE A 116 7.61 6.93 13.72
N PRO A 117 8.60 7.76 14.10
CA PRO A 117 9.59 8.30 13.16
C PRO A 117 10.37 7.23 12.39
N ALA A 118 10.57 6.05 12.98
CA ALA A 118 11.26 4.93 12.33
C ALA A 118 10.58 4.49 11.02
N LEU A 119 9.25 4.53 10.95
CA LEU A 119 8.51 4.15 9.74
C LEU A 119 8.69 5.14 8.59
N LEU A 120 9.02 6.40 8.88
CA LEU A 120 9.30 7.40 7.84
C LEU A 120 10.57 7.09 7.05
N GLN A 121 11.47 6.25 7.57
CA GLN A 121 12.72 5.91 6.90
C GLN A 121 12.48 5.23 5.53
N ALA A 122 11.44 4.41 5.43
CA ALA A 122 11.06 3.74 4.18
C ALA A 122 10.52 4.71 3.10
N PHE A 123 10.10 5.92 3.50
CA PHE A 123 9.44 6.90 2.64
C PHE A 123 10.26 8.20 2.47
N VAL A 124 11.53 8.22 2.91
CA VAL A 124 12.39 9.42 2.83
C VAL A 124 12.48 9.96 1.40
N TYR A 125 12.56 9.06 0.41
CA TYR A 125 12.70 9.44 -0.99
C TYR A 125 11.39 9.99 -1.58
N SER A 126 10.26 9.35 -1.30
CA SER A 126 8.96 9.79 -1.82
C SER A 126 8.41 11.01 -1.08
N GLY A 127 8.93 11.29 0.12
CA GLY A 127 8.42 12.34 0.99
C GLY A 127 7.00 12.04 1.52
N PHE A 128 6.52 10.81 1.35
CA PHE A 128 5.20 10.39 1.81
C PHE A 128 5.23 10.20 3.33
N ARG A 129 4.29 10.82 4.03
CA ARG A 129 4.30 10.89 5.50
C ARG A 129 2.91 10.67 6.06
N TYR A 130 2.85 10.08 7.25
CA TYR A 130 1.60 9.97 7.98
C TYR A 130 1.16 11.34 8.52
N GLN A 131 -0.14 11.42 8.79
CA GLN A 131 -0.79 12.49 9.52
C GLN A 131 -1.25 11.94 10.88
N ILE A 132 -0.99 12.67 11.96
CA ILE A 132 -1.47 12.30 13.29
C ILE A 132 -2.92 12.73 13.45
N ILE A 133 -3.80 11.76 13.71
CA ILE A 133 -5.23 11.99 13.91
C ILE A 133 -5.75 11.15 15.07
N ASP A 134 -6.96 11.45 15.52
CA ASP A 134 -7.76 10.46 16.24
C ASP A 134 -8.32 9.46 15.23
N VAL A 135 -7.74 8.25 15.19
CA VAL A 135 -8.09 7.20 14.23
C VAL A 135 -9.57 6.83 14.29
N LYS A 136 -10.25 7.01 15.44
CA LYS A 136 -11.68 6.75 15.60
C LYS A 136 -12.57 7.84 14.98
N LYS A 137 -11.99 8.91 14.45
CA LYS A 137 -12.72 9.93 13.69
C LYS A 137 -12.59 9.74 12.17
N MET A 138 -11.91 8.70 11.73
CA MET A 138 -11.78 8.38 10.31
C MET A 138 -13.17 8.09 9.70
N PRO A 139 -13.52 8.70 8.56
CA PRO A 139 -14.72 8.31 7.82
C PRO A 139 -14.59 6.85 7.37
N LEU A 140 -15.34 5.94 8.00
CA LEU A 140 -15.20 4.49 7.84
C LEU A 140 -15.31 4.01 6.39
N GLY A 141 -16.21 4.62 5.60
CA GLY A 141 -16.39 4.29 4.18
C GLY A 141 -15.30 4.85 3.24
N SER A 142 -14.27 5.51 3.77
CA SER A 142 -13.13 6.00 2.99
C SER A 142 -11.88 5.13 3.14
N VAL A 143 -11.87 4.19 4.08
CA VAL A 143 -10.68 3.41 4.40
C VAL A 143 -10.38 2.42 3.28
N THR A 144 -9.22 2.55 2.64
CA THR A 144 -8.77 1.60 1.61
C THR A 144 -8.15 0.35 2.23
N LYS A 145 -7.32 0.55 3.25
CA LYS A 145 -6.65 -0.52 4.00
C LYS A 145 -6.21 -0.06 5.38
N ILE A 146 -5.97 -1.03 6.26
CA ILE A 146 -5.41 -0.79 7.60
C ILE A 146 -4.16 -1.66 7.74
N CYS A 147 -3.06 -1.08 8.22
CA CYS A 147 -1.81 -1.77 8.46
C CYS A 147 -1.46 -1.75 9.96
N PHE A 148 -0.92 -2.85 10.45
CA PHE A 148 -0.31 -2.95 11.76
C PHE A 148 1.20 -3.15 11.57
N CYS A 149 2.00 -2.24 12.13
CA CYS A 149 3.45 -2.29 12.02
C CYS A 149 4.08 -2.58 13.39
N GLY A 150 4.94 -3.60 13.47
CA GLY A 150 5.50 -4.06 14.73
C GLY A 150 6.33 -5.34 14.63
N ASP A 151 6.61 -5.93 15.78
CA ASP A 151 7.34 -7.21 15.87
C ASP A 151 6.57 -8.36 15.19
N HIS A 152 7.27 -9.22 14.46
CA HIS A 152 6.64 -10.28 13.65
C HIS A 152 5.84 -11.29 14.48
N ASP A 153 6.35 -11.70 15.64
CA ASP A 153 5.65 -12.65 16.49
C ASP A 153 4.38 -12.02 17.09
N ASP A 154 4.44 -10.72 17.38
CA ASP A 154 3.27 -9.94 17.81
C ASP A 154 2.22 -9.81 16.71
N LEU A 155 2.64 -9.51 15.48
CA LEU A 155 1.74 -9.45 14.33
C LEU A 155 1.14 -10.81 14.00
N THR A 156 1.87 -11.91 14.18
CA THR A 156 1.34 -13.26 13.97
C THR A 156 0.23 -13.59 14.98
N ARG A 157 0.39 -13.19 16.25
CA ARG A 157 -0.68 -13.30 17.25
C ARG A 157 -1.87 -12.40 16.92
N LEU A 158 -1.62 -11.19 16.44
CA LEU A 158 -2.65 -10.26 16.01
C LEU A 158 -3.43 -10.79 14.80
N GLN A 159 -2.76 -11.44 13.84
CA GLN A 159 -3.41 -12.04 12.67
C GLN A 159 -4.46 -13.06 13.08
N ILE A 160 -4.20 -13.87 14.11
CA ILE A 160 -5.19 -14.82 14.65
C ILE A 160 -6.40 -14.08 15.21
N GLN A 161 -6.19 -13.04 16.02
CA GLN A 161 -7.29 -12.22 16.58
C GLN A 161 -8.13 -11.57 15.48
N LEU A 162 -7.47 -11.00 14.45
CA LEU A 162 -8.14 -10.39 13.30
C LEU A 162 -8.93 -11.43 12.50
N TYR A 163 -8.36 -12.61 12.26
CA TYR A 163 -9.03 -13.67 11.53
C TYR A 163 -10.28 -14.17 12.25
N GLU A 164 -10.21 -14.35 13.57
CA GLU A 164 -11.36 -14.74 14.40
C GLU A 164 -12.49 -13.69 14.38
N ALA A 165 -12.15 -12.40 14.35
CA ALA A 165 -13.12 -11.31 14.37
C ALA A 165 -13.71 -10.98 12.99
N LEU A 166 -12.89 -11.07 11.94
CA LEU A 166 -13.26 -10.64 10.59
C LEU A 166 -13.77 -11.79 9.71
N GLY A 167 -13.24 -13.00 9.90
CA GLY A 167 -13.52 -14.15 9.04
C GLY A 167 -13.19 -13.83 7.58
N GLU A 168 -14.12 -14.16 6.68
CA GLU A 168 -13.99 -13.92 5.23
C GLU A 168 -14.37 -12.50 4.80
N ARG A 169 -14.60 -11.56 5.74
CA ARG A 169 -14.98 -10.17 5.42
C ARG A 169 -13.79 -9.26 5.07
N ALA A 170 -12.56 -9.75 5.21
CA ALA A 170 -11.34 -9.05 4.86
C ALA A 170 -10.23 -10.02 4.46
N HIS A 171 -9.34 -9.61 3.57
CA HIS A 171 -8.08 -10.31 3.33
C HIS A 171 -7.02 -9.85 4.33
N LEU A 172 -6.30 -10.80 4.91
CA LEU A 172 -5.16 -10.54 5.81
C LEU A 172 -3.87 -10.97 5.11
N CYS A 173 -2.91 -10.05 4.98
CA CYS A 173 -1.66 -10.32 4.28
C CYS A 173 -0.47 -9.64 4.95
N PHE A 174 0.67 -10.33 5.04
CA PHE A 174 1.92 -9.68 5.41
C PHE A 174 2.56 -9.04 4.18
N SER A 175 2.68 -7.70 4.16
CA SER A 175 3.40 -6.98 3.10
C SER A 175 4.89 -6.82 3.40
N ALA A 176 5.28 -6.98 4.66
CA ALA A 176 6.66 -7.14 5.11
C ALA A 176 6.67 -8.00 6.39
N THR A 177 7.85 -8.43 6.83
CA THR A 177 8.00 -9.19 8.08
C THR A 177 7.41 -8.45 9.29
N ASP A 178 7.49 -7.13 9.28
CA ASP A 178 7.05 -6.21 10.32
C ASP A 178 5.77 -5.44 9.97
N CYS A 179 5.01 -5.88 8.95
CA CYS A 179 3.79 -5.21 8.50
C CYS A 179 2.69 -6.20 8.10
N LEU A 180 1.58 -6.19 8.85
CA LEU A 180 0.36 -6.95 8.59
C LEU A 180 -0.74 -6.01 8.07
N GLU A 181 -1.38 -6.35 6.95
CA GLU A 181 -2.43 -5.55 6.32
C GLU A 181 -3.80 -6.24 6.43
N VAL A 182 -4.83 -5.40 6.60
CA VAL A 182 -6.25 -5.71 6.45
C VAL A 182 -6.75 -5.02 5.19
N LEU A 183 -7.25 -5.81 4.24
CA LEU A 183 -7.62 -5.40 2.88
C LEU A 183 -9.08 -5.82 2.58
N PRO A 184 -9.78 -5.14 1.64
CA PRO A 184 -11.07 -5.60 1.14
C PRO A 184 -10.96 -6.94 0.39
N VAL A 185 -12.10 -7.59 0.11
CA VAL A 185 -12.19 -8.98 -0.38
C VAL A 185 -12.35 -9.08 -1.90
#